data_AF-A0A3C1QYZ1-F1
#
_entry.id   AF-A0A3C1QYZ1-F1
#
_cell.length_a   1.000
_cell.length_b   1.000
_cell.length_c   1.000
_cell.angle_alpha   90.00
_cell.angle_beta   90.00
_cell.angle_gamma   90.00
#
_symmetry.space_group_name_H-M   'P 1'
#
loop_
_entity.id
_entity.type
_entity.pdbx_description
1 polymer ?
#
loop_
_entity_poly.entity_id
_entity_poly.type
_entity_poly.pdbx_seq_one_letter_code
_entity_poly.pdbx_strand_id
1 'polypeptide(L)'
;MSQCRIPGSTGIFTQPIDDGTQVIRWSFAPGPVGSTGNSVGAMPLEDRFTNVLRRTLPKLPADIQEEFATMLSPAALLTIVGVLVVWAGSHYVGIGFIVDALMLIGGVLFLGWQVWSAASDFYSFLELTYIATTDQDLDRAATHLSNFIAVVGVAAFIAMLTKGAGKRINTSAIRARIIAKIATADDAGMAATHFQAILRVAMNPKQPRIVLFRKTNPQSVKYIERGFPPKPKEIKTKTNADSGIVTADDLGEATKVRETVAAGTGKKYYTVDRNRRTATNGDGETIDLSGADWPVETGQVIDPIAKKPLVGDYDLFDVFDPKVLAGTKPPNQGNLVLASSDGKFVDDFTNPWVNRAIDDLNAAIGSRRVMHGTHGAFDSIDNLKADEMVTAFFPDGRAVTMNKEALREFYQRIGRSTLDLSQFLPK
;
A
#
# COMPACT_ATOMS: atom_id res chain seq x y z
N MET A 1 -51.49 -2.89 -17.31
CA MET A 1 -50.28 -2.49 -18.05
C MET A 1 -49.77 -1.21 -17.42
N SER A 2 -48.82 -1.33 -16.48
CA SER A 2 -48.29 -0.19 -15.74
C SER A 2 -47.11 0.41 -16.51
N GLN A 3 -47.20 1.69 -16.84
CA GLN A 3 -46.16 2.43 -17.55
C GLN A 3 -44.88 2.53 -16.69
N CYS A 4 -43.77 2.03 -17.23
CA CYS A 4 -42.44 2.25 -16.71
C CYS A 4 -42.07 3.73 -16.93
N ARG A 5 -41.90 4.51 -15.86
CA ARG A 5 -41.33 5.87 -15.93
C ARG A 5 -39.82 5.76 -15.69
N ILE A 6 -39.04 6.13 -16.69
CA ILE A 6 -37.60 6.33 -16.58
C ILE A 6 -37.39 7.72 -15.95
N PRO A 7 -36.59 7.88 -14.87
CA PRO A 7 -36.31 9.20 -14.31
C PRO A 7 -35.46 10.04 -15.29
N GLY A 8 -35.93 11.23 -15.63
CA GLY A 8 -35.19 12.21 -16.42
C GLY A 8 -34.19 13.02 -15.58
N SER A 9 -33.14 13.53 -16.21
CA SER A 9 -32.11 14.35 -15.56
C SER A 9 -32.64 15.73 -15.17
N THR A 10 -32.40 16.16 -13.93
CA THR A 10 -32.62 17.53 -13.48
C THR A 10 -31.40 18.39 -13.82
N GLY A 11 -31.45 19.07 -14.97
CA GLY A 11 -30.47 20.09 -15.34
C GLY A 11 -30.61 20.53 -16.79
N ILE A 12 -30.72 21.84 -17.03
CA ILE A 12 -30.73 22.44 -18.37
C ILE A 12 -29.29 22.45 -18.90
N PHE A 13 -29.05 21.78 -20.02
CA PHE A 13 -27.77 21.85 -20.74
C PHE A 13 -27.99 22.33 -22.17
N THR A 14 -27.28 23.39 -22.54
CA THR A 14 -27.02 23.76 -23.93
C THR A 14 -25.56 23.45 -24.22
N GLN A 15 -25.29 22.34 -24.91
CA GLN A 15 -24.02 22.10 -25.58
C GLN A 15 -24.27 21.51 -26.97
N PRO A 16 -23.38 21.75 -27.95
CA PRO A 16 -23.64 21.46 -29.35
C PRO A 16 -23.55 19.95 -29.60
N ILE A 17 -24.56 19.41 -30.26
CA ILE A 17 -24.57 18.05 -30.76
C ILE A 17 -23.58 17.99 -31.93
N ASP A 18 -22.67 17.01 -31.92
CA ASP A 18 -21.80 16.68 -33.05
C ASP A 18 -22.67 16.12 -34.20
N ASP A 19 -22.64 16.82 -35.34
CA ASP A 19 -23.52 16.62 -36.49
C ASP A 19 -23.03 15.41 -37.31
N GLY A 20 -23.29 14.21 -36.79
CA GLY A 20 -23.02 12.98 -37.54
C GLY A 20 -23.04 11.66 -36.78
N THR A 21 -23.01 11.67 -35.43
CA THR A 21 -22.95 10.39 -34.69
C THR A 21 -24.00 10.20 -33.60
N GLN A 22 -24.73 11.22 -33.16
CA GLN A 22 -25.66 11.13 -32.01
C GLN A 22 -25.08 10.45 -30.74
N VAL A 23 -23.76 10.32 -30.61
CA VAL A 23 -23.12 9.69 -29.45
C VAL A 23 -22.61 10.75 -28.48
N ILE A 24 -23.11 10.70 -27.25
CA ILE A 24 -22.58 11.43 -26.10
C ILE A 24 -21.22 10.83 -25.73
N ARG A 25 -20.11 11.57 -25.90
CA ARG A 25 -18.76 11.04 -25.60
C ARG A 25 -18.46 10.86 -24.11
N TRP A 26 -19.31 11.37 -23.22
CA TRP A 26 -19.16 11.28 -21.77
C TRP A 26 -20.52 11.11 -21.08
N SER A 27 -20.90 9.88 -20.79
CA SER A 27 -21.95 9.58 -19.80
C SER A 27 -21.30 9.10 -18.52
N PHE A 28 -21.58 9.77 -17.39
CA PHE A 28 -21.25 9.23 -16.07
C PHE A 28 -21.89 7.84 -15.92
N ALA A 29 -21.18 6.91 -15.28
CA ALA A 29 -21.74 5.59 -15.00
C ALA A 29 -23.05 5.77 -14.22
N PRO A 30 -24.17 5.14 -14.64
CA PRO A 30 -25.40 5.20 -13.87
C PRO A 30 -25.16 4.59 -12.50
N GLY A 31 -25.58 5.31 -11.46
CA GLY A 31 -25.52 4.81 -10.08
C GLY A 31 -26.36 3.54 -9.90
N PRO A 32 -26.12 2.74 -8.85
CA PRO A 32 -26.86 1.51 -8.61
C PRO A 32 -28.37 1.80 -8.48
N VAL A 33 -29.18 0.99 -9.16
CA VAL A 33 -30.65 1.08 -9.08
C VAL A 33 -31.08 0.67 -7.67
N GLY A 34 -31.61 1.62 -6.90
CA GLY A 34 -32.18 1.37 -5.58
C GLY A 34 -31.58 2.15 -4.39
N SER A 35 -30.69 3.13 -4.59
CA SER A 35 -30.25 3.99 -3.48
C SER A 35 -31.35 5.00 -3.11
N THR A 36 -32.23 4.61 -2.20
CA THR A 36 -32.91 5.59 -1.34
C THR A 36 -31.82 6.29 -0.52
N GLY A 37 -31.73 7.62 -0.66
CA GLY A 37 -30.60 8.44 -0.23
C GLY A 37 -29.97 8.04 1.11
N ASN A 38 -28.69 7.64 1.05
CA ASN A 38 -27.82 7.79 2.20
C ASN A 38 -27.67 9.30 2.41
N SER A 39 -28.24 9.83 3.49
CA SER A 39 -28.07 11.23 3.84
C SER A 39 -26.57 11.54 3.97
N VAL A 40 -26.16 12.74 3.57
CA VAL A 40 -24.75 13.17 3.68
C VAL A 40 -24.25 13.06 5.14
N GLY A 41 -25.15 13.15 6.13
CA GLY A 41 -24.81 12.93 7.54
C GLY A 41 -24.35 11.51 7.88
N ALA A 42 -24.70 10.50 7.08
CA ALA A 42 -24.23 9.12 7.23
C ALA A 42 -22.99 8.81 6.37
N MET A 43 -22.50 9.78 5.59
CA MET A 43 -21.36 9.62 4.69
C MET A 43 -20.03 9.63 5.47
N PRO A 44 -19.10 8.68 5.22
CA PRO A 44 -17.74 8.74 5.75
C PRO A 44 -17.10 10.10 5.48
N LEU A 45 -16.24 10.56 6.39
CA LEU A 45 -15.65 11.90 6.27
C LEU A 45 -14.77 12.01 5.02
N GLU A 46 -14.09 10.93 4.66
CA GLU A 46 -13.29 10.76 3.44
C GLU A 46 -14.14 10.94 2.17
N ASP A 47 -15.33 10.35 2.17
CA ASP A 47 -16.27 10.43 1.06
C ASP A 47 -16.86 11.85 0.95
N ARG A 48 -17.09 12.54 2.07
CA ARG A 48 -17.51 13.95 2.09
C ARG A 48 -16.44 14.86 1.47
N PHE A 49 -15.18 14.72 1.89
CA PHE A 49 -14.07 15.47 1.29
C PHE A 49 -13.88 15.14 -0.20
N THR A 50 -14.02 13.87 -0.58
CA THR A 50 -13.98 13.45 -1.99
C THR A 50 -15.09 14.12 -2.81
N ASN A 51 -16.31 14.19 -2.27
CA ASN A 51 -17.43 14.86 -2.91
C ASN A 51 -17.18 16.35 -3.08
N VAL A 52 -16.67 17.03 -2.04
CA VAL A 52 -16.38 18.46 -2.09
C VAL A 52 -15.29 18.78 -3.12
N LEU A 53 -14.20 18.01 -3.16
CA LEU A 53 -13.13 18.17 -4.14
C LEU A 53 -13.66 18.02 -5.58
N ARG A 54 -14.52 17.04 -5.83
CA ARG A 54 -15.15 16.85 -7.15
C ARG A 54 -16.12 17.97 -7.53
N ARG A 55 -16.91 18.46 -6.57
CA ARG A 55 -17.85 19.59 -6.77
C ARG A 55 -17.15 20.93 -6.94
N THR A 56 -15.90 21.03 -6.48
CA THR A 56 -15.08 22.23 -6.64
C THR A 56 -14.66 22.41 -8.10
N LEU A 57 -14.33 21.32 -8.81
CA LEU A 57 -13.85 21.37 -10.19
C LEU A 57 -14.73 22.23 -11.12
N PRO A 58 -16.05 22.01 -11.27
CA PRO A 58 -16.87 22.82 -12.18
C PRO A 58 -17.08 24.27 -11.70
N LYS A 59 -16.70 24.62 -10.46
CA LYS A 59 -16.81 25.97 -9.89
C LYS A 59 -15.56 26.83 -10.14
N LEU A 60 -14.48 26.23 -10.65
CA LEU A 60 -13.23 26.93 -10.96
C LEU A 60 -13.28 27.60 -12.35
N PRO A 61 -12.52 28.68 -12.58
CA PRO A 61 -12.24 29.20 -13.92
C PRO A 61 -11.63 28.13 -14.84
N ALA A 62 -11.93 28.19 -16.14
CA ALA A 62 -11.58 27.12 -17.10
C ALA A 62 -10.08 26.80 -17.18
N ASP A 63 -9.23 27.81 -17.03
CA ASP A 63 -7.77 27.71 -16.97
C ASP A 63 -7.26 27.01 -15.69
N ILE A 64 -7.98 27.14 -14.58
CA ILE A 64 -7.66 26.49 -13.30
C ILE A 64 -8.22 25.06 -13.23
N GLN A 65 -9.32 24.78 -13.94
CA GLN A 65 -9.96 23.46 -13.95
C GLN A 65 -9.00 22.36 -14.42
N GLU A 66 -8.21 22.60 -15.47
CA GLU A 66 -7.28 21.59 -15.99
C GLU A 66 -6.20 21.25 -14.96
N GLU A 67 -5.60 22.27 -14.33
CA GLU A 67 -4.60 22.08 -13.28
C GLU A 67 -5.18 21.36 -12.06
N PHE A 68 -6.37 21.78 -11.60
CA PHE A 68 -7.03 21.17 -10.45
C PHE A 68 -7.51 19.73 -10.75
N ALA A 69 -7.92 19.43 -11.99
CA ALA A 69 -8.33 18.08 -12.39
C ALA A 69 -7.19 17.06 -12.24
N THR A 70 -5.93 17.48 -12.43
CA THR A 70 -4.76 16.61 -12.20
C THR A 70 -4.65 16.15 -10.75
N MET A 71 -5.07 16.99 -9.78
CA MET A 71 -5.13 16.67 -8.35
C MET A 71 -6.27 15.71 -8.00
N LEU A 72 -7.29 15.63 -8.85
CA LEU A 72 -8.39 14.67 -8.69
C LEU A 72 -8.07 13.30 -9.28
N SER A 73 -6.84 13.11 -9.77
CA SER A 73 -6.34 11.76 -10.06
C SER A 73 -6.48 10.87 -8.82
N PRO A 74 -6.82 9.57 -8.98
CA PRO A 74 -7.11 8.71 -7.84
C PRO A 74 -5.99 8.67 -6.77
N ALA A 75 -4.73 8.79 -7.20
CA ALA A 75 -3.58 8.79 -6.31
C ALA A 75 -3.45 10.10 -5.51
N ALA A 76 -3.51 11.26 -6.17
CA ALA A 76 -3.43 12.55 -5.50
C ALA A 76 -4.63 12.80 -4.58
N LEU A 77 -5.82 12.39 -5.03
CA LEU A 77 -7.07 12.54 -4.29
C LEU A 77 -7.01 11.86 -2.91
N LEU A 78 -6.46 10.64 -2.83
CA LEU A 78 -6.31 9.93 -1.56
C LEU A 78 -5.39 10.67 -0.57
N THR A 79 -4.26 11.17 -1.05
CA THR A 79 -3.31 11.92 -0.21
C THR A 79 -3.93 13.23 0.29
N ILE A 80 -4.59 13.96 -0.61
CA ILE A 80 -5.26 15.22 -0.28
C ILE A 80 -6.36 14.98 0.76
N VAL A 81 -7.23 14.00 0.52
CA VAL A 81 -8.32 13.64 1.46
C VAL A 81 -7.75 13.22 2.80
N GLY A 82 -6.69 12.40 2.84
CA GLY A 82 -6.06 11.99 4.10
C GLY A 82 -5.53 13.17 4.92
N VAL A 83 -4.84 14.12 4.29
CA VAL A 83 -4.36 15.33 4.96
C VAL A 83 -5.53 16.18 5.46
N LEU A 84 -6.56 16.38 4.63
CA LEU A 84 -7.73 17.18 4.97
C LEU A 84 -8.55 16.58 6.13
N VAL A 85 -8.71 15.26 6.16
CA VAL A 85 -9.38 14.54 7.26
C VAL A 85 -8.62 14.74 8.57
N VAL A 86 -7.29 14.60 8.56
CA VAL A 86 -6.46 14.85 9.74
C VAL A 86 -6.62 16.29 10.23
N TRP A 87 -6.62 17.25 9.30
CA TRP A 87 -6.77 18.67 9.62
C TRP A 87 -8.14 18.97 10.22
N ALA A 88 -9.22 18.52 9.57
CA ALA A 88 -10.59 18.72 10.05
C ALA A 88 -10.86 18.02 11.39
N GLY A 89 -10.37 16.78 11.57
CA GLY A 89 -10.57 16.02 12.81
C GLY A 89 -9.67 16.45 13.97
N SER A 90 -8.63 17.24 13.73
CA SER A 90 -7.69 17.64 14.77
C SER A 90 -8.22 18.70 15.74
N HIS A 91 -9.36 19.35 15.47
CA HIS A 91 -9.83 20.53 16.23
C HIS A 91 -8.81 21.69 16.35
N TYR A 92 -7.63 21.59 15.71
CA TYR A 92 -6.47 22.47 15.89
C TYR A 92 -6.22 23.41 14.70
N VAL A 93 -7.01 23.35 13.64
CA VAL A 93 -6.86 24.23 12.47
C VAL A 93 -7.64 25.52 12.70
N GLY A 94 -7.07 26.43 13.49
CA GLY A 94 -7.55 27.81 13.58
C GLY A 94 -7.13 28.62 12.36
N ILE A 95 -7.86 29.70 12.05
CA ILE A 95 -7.57 30.63 10.95
C ILE A 95 -6.11 31.12 10.97
N GLY A 96 -5.52 31.30 12.16
CA GLY A 96 -4.11 31.69 12.32
C GLY A 96 -3.10 30.67 11.78
N PHE A 97 -3.36 29.36 11.88
CA PHE A 97 -2.48 28.33 11.32
C PHE A 97 -2.48 28.35 9.79
N ILE A 98 -3.66 28.54 9.20
CA ILE A 98 -3.82 28.60 7.74
C ILE A 98 -3.06 29.82 7.21
N VAL A 99 -3.15 30.95 7.91
CA VAL A 99 -2.40 32.15 7.51
C VAL A 99 -0.90 32.02 7.66
N ASP A 100 -0.40 31.39 8.72
CA ASP A 100 1.02 31.08 8.83
C ASP A 100 1.49 30.21 7.65
N ALA A 101 0.70 29.23 7.23
CA ALA A 101 1.01 28.38 6.09
C ALA A 101 1.00 29.15 4.76
N LEU A 102 0.01 30.02 4.55
CA LEU A 102 -0.09 30.87 3.35
C LEU A 102 1.06 31.89 3.28
N MET A 103 1.39 32.55 4.40
CA MET A 103 2.51 33.50 4.46
C MET A 103 3.86 32.82 4.20
N LEU A 104 4.02 31.57 4.63
CA LEU A 104 5.20 30.76 4.37
C LEU A 104 5.35 30.30 2.90
N ILE A 105 4.31 30.41 2.08
CA ILE A 105 4.31 30.01 0.67
C ILE A 105 4.32 31.24 -0.24
N GLY A 106 3.50 32.25 0.07
CA GLY A 106 3.40 33.47 -0.73
C GLY A 106 4.49 34.52 -0.49
N GLY A 107 5.26 34.40 0.60
CA GLY A 107 6.18 35.46 1.02
C GLY A 107 5.46 36.68 1.60
N VAL A 108 6.15 37.45 2.45
CA VAL A 108 5.56 38.52 3.29
C VAL A 108 4.98 39.72 2.51
N LEU A 109 5.17 39.81 1.19
CA LEU A 109 5.04 41.10 0.48
C LEU A 109 3.77 41.32 -0.38
N PHE A 110 2.93 40.32 -0.68
CA PHE A 110 1.90 40.48 -1.73
C PHE A 110 0.42 40.28 -1.35
N LEU A 111 0.10 39.86 -0.11
CA LEU A 111 -1.19 39.18 0.10
C LEU A 111 -2.31 39.98 0.81
N GLY A 112 -2.04 41.16 1.36
CA GLY A 112 -3.06 42.12 1.82
C GLY A 112 -4.25 41.51 2.60
N TRP A 113 -5.45 42.07 2.40
CA TRP A 113 -6.71 41.56 2.96
C TRP A 113 -7.16 40.22 2.36
N GLN A 114 -6.70 39.91 1.14
CA GLN A 114 -7.10 38.71 0.40
C GLN A 114 -6.65 37.41 1.09
N VAL A 115 -5.54 37.43 1.84
CA VAL A 115 -5.14 36.25 2.65
C VAL A 115 -6.11 35.95 3.77
N TRP A 116 -6.72 36.95 4.40
CA TRP A 116 -7.73 36.67 5.42
C TRP A 116 -9.00 36.09 4.81
N SER A 117 -9.43 36.60 3.66
CA SER A 117 -10.55 36.02 2.91
C SER A 117 -10.26 34.59 2.48
N ALA A 118 -9.09 34.32 1.89
CA ALA A 118 -8.69 32.98 1.50
C ALA A 118 -8.61 32.02 2.70
N ALA A 119 -8.00 32.43 3.81
CA ALA A 119 -7.92 31.61 5.01
C ALA A 119 -9.29 31.33 5.63
N SER A 120 -10.19 32.33 5.60
CA SER A 120 -11.58 32.16 6.03
C SER A 120 -12.30 31.15 5.13
N ASP A 121 -12.19 31.28 3.81
CA ASP A 121 -12.79 30.34 2.86
C ASP A 121 -12.25 28.92 3.07
N PHE A 122 -10.93 28.76 3.26
CA PHE A 122 -10.36 27.45 3.52
C PHE A 122 -10.85 26.84 4.84
N TYR A 123 -10.95 27.64 5.90
CA TYR A 123 -11.50 27.20 7.19
C TYR A 123 -12.97 26.79 7.04
N SER A 124 -13.80 27.62 6.39
CA SER A 124 -15.22 27.33 6.17
C SER A 124 -15.42 26.09 5.32
N PHE A 125 -14.56 25.84 4.33
CA PHE A 125 -14.55 24.58 3.58
C PHE A 125 -14.32 23.37 4.51
N LEU A 126 -13.30 23.39 5.36
CA LEU A 126 -13.00 22.27 6.28
C LEU A 126 -14.14 22.04 7.26
N GLU A 127 -14.62 23.10 7.89
CA GLU A 127 -15.68 23.06 8.90
C GLU A 127 -17.00 22.55 8.30
N LEU A 128 -17.45 23.14 7.18
CA LEU A 128 -18.69 22.73 6.52
C LEU A 128 -18.62 21.29 6.02
N THR A 129 -17.47 20.85 5.48
CA THR A 129 -17.31 19.44 5.06
C THR A 129 -17.40 18.49 6.25
N TYR A 130 -16.81 18.87 7.38
CA TYR A 130 -16.79 18.06 8.60
C TYR A 130 -18.19 17.90 9.22
N ILE A 131 -18.99 18.97 9.25
CA ILE A 131 -20.34 18.96 9.83
C ILE A 131 -21.45 18.72 8.79
N ALA A 132 -21.11 18.51 7.51
CA ALA A 132 -22.09 18.37 6.45
C ALA A 132 -23.09 17.24 6.73
N THR A 133 -24.38 17.57 6.61
CA THR A 133 -25.48 16.61 6.72
C THR A 133 -26.35 16.55 5.47
N THR A 134 -26.19 17.53 4.57
CA THR A 134 -26.93 17.66 3.31
C THR A 134 -26.02 17.84 2.10
N ASP A 135 -26.53 17.55 0.91
CA ASP A 135 -25.83 17.85 -0.35
C ASP A 135 -25.55 19.34 -0.55
N GLN A 136 -26.40 20.19 0.02
CA GLN A 136 -26.22 21.64 -0.03
C GLN A 136 -25.01 22.07 0.82
N ASP A 137 -24.73 21.40 1.94
CA ASP A 137 -23.55 21.66 2.75
C ASP A 137 -22.27 21.35 1.97
N LEU A 138 -22.24 20.21 1.25
CA LEU A 138 -21.11 19.85 0.41
C LEU A 138 -20.92 20.82 -0.77
N ASP A 139 -22.02 21.33 -1.35
CA ASP A 139 -21.94 22.32 -2.41
C ASP A 139 -21.44 23.70 -1.91
N ARG A 140 -21.86 24.10 -0.71
CA ARG A 140 -21.33 25.30 -0.04
C ARG A 140 -19.85 25.15 0.30
N ALA A 141 -19.45 24.01 0.85
CA ALA A 141 -18.05 23.71 1.13
C ALA A 141 -17.19 23.74 -0.16
N ALA A 142 -17.71 23.21 -1.27
CA ALA A 142 -17.03 23.27 -2.57
C ALA A 142 -16.90 24.70 -3.11
N THR A 143 -17.87 25.57 -2.83
CA THR A 143 -17.83 26.98 -3.20
C THR A 143 -16.74 27.73 -2.42
N HIS A 144 -16.61 27.45 -1.12
CA HIS A 144 -15.51 27.98 -0.32
C HIS A 144 -14.15 27.48 -0.80
N LEU A 145 -14.03 26.19 -1.13
CA LEU A 145 -12.78 25.67 -1.69
C LEU A 145 -12.46 26.29 -3.06
N SER A 146 -13.45 26.51 -3.94
CA SER A 146 -13.20 27.16 -5.23
C SER A 146 -12.74 28.61 -5.07
N ASN A 147 -13.32 29.36 -4.14
CA ASN A 147 -12.89 30.73 -3.83
C ASN A 147 -11.45 30.75 -3.32
N PHE A 148 -11.11 29.83 -2.42
CA PHE A 148 -9.75 29.68 -1.92
C PHE A 148 -8.75 29.39 -3.06
N ILE A 149 -9.04 28.39 -3.90
CA ILE A 149 -8.18 28.00 -5.03
C ILE A 149 -8.06 29.13 -6.05
N ALA A 150 -9.11 29.89 -6.31
CA ALA A 150 -9.07 31.03 -7.22
C ALA A 150 -8.15 32.16 -6.73
N VAL A 151 -8.03 32.34 -5.41
CA VAL A 151 -7.14 33.36 -4.82
C VAL A 151 -5.70 32.86 -4.71
N VAL A 152 -5.50 31.61 -4.32
CA VAL A 152 -4.17 31.08 -3.95
C VAL A 152 -3.50 30.34 -5.11
N GLY A 153 -4.28 29.75 -6.02
CA GLY A 153 -3.81 28.87 -7.08
C GLY A 153 -3.60 27.43 -6.62
N VAL A 154 -3.64 26.51 -7.59
CA VAL A 154 -3.59 25.05 -7.36
C VAL A 154 -2.20 24.62 -6.85
N ALA A 155 -1.13 25.11 -7.47
CA ALA A 155 0.25 24.83 -7.02
C ALA A 155 0.50 25.22 -5.55
N ALA A 156 0.01 26.38 -5.11
CA ALA A 156 0.17 26.83 -3.73
C ALA A 156 -0.70 26.04 -2.75
N PHE A 157 -1.90 25.61 -3.17
CA PHE A 157 -2.71 24.66 -2.41
C PHE A 157 -1.99 23.32 -2.20
N ILE A 158 -1.38 22.75 -3.25
CA ILE A 158 -0.55 21.52 -3.13
C ILE A 158 0.61 21.75 -2.17
N ALA A 159 1.32 22.87 -2.31
CA ALA A 159 2.45 23.21 -1.45
C ALA A 159 2.02 23.34 0.02
N MET A 160 0.82 23.90 0.27
CA MET A 160 0.24 24.05 1.60
C MET A 160 -0.06 22.71 2.25
N LEU A 161 -0.73 21.81 1.52
CA LEU A 161 -1.00 20.45 2.01
C LEU A 161 0.31 19.70 2.32
N THR A 162 1.30 19.85 1.45
CA THR A 162 2.61 19.19 1.59
C THR A 162 3.40 19.75 2.79
N LYS A 163 3.37 21.06 3.01
CA LYS A 163 4.15 21.75 4.05
C LYS A 163 3.50 21.68 5.43
N GLY A 164 2.17 21.75 5.51
CA GLY A 164 1.42 21.61 6.75
C GLY A 164 1.45 20.18 7.32
N ALA A 165 1.71 19.17 6.48
CA ALA A 165 2.02 17.81 6.93
C ALA A 165 3.39 17.70 7.65
N GLY A 166 4.27 18.69 7.51
CA GLY A 166 5.71 18.56 7.81
C GLY A 166 6.25 19.20 9.09
N LYS A 167 5.51 20.01 9.86
CA LYS A 167 6.16 20.82 10.92
C LYS A 167 5.64 20.78 12.36
N ARG A 168 4.46 20.25 12.68
CA ARG A 168 4.00 20.10 14.09
C ARG A 168 3.13 18.87 14.35
N ILE A 169 3.30 17.83 13.53
CA ILE A 169 2.75 16.52 13.83
C ILE A 169 3.80 15.82 14.69
N ASN A 170 3.49 15.58 15.96
CA ASN A 170 4.30 14.69 16.79
C ASN A 170 4.18 13.29 16.18
N THR A 171 5.20 12.91 15.41
CA THR A 171 5.23 11.76 14.50
C THR A 171 4.99 10.42 15.18
N SER A 172 4.99 10.32 16.50
CA SER A 172 4.71 9.09 17.24
C SER A 172 3.22 8.73 17.27
N ALA A 173 2.31 9.72 17.37
CA ALA A 173 0.87 9.47 17.49
C ALA A 173 0.18 9.29 16.12
N ILE A 174 0.71 9.91 15.06
CA ILE A 174 0.22 9.73 13.68
C ILE A 174 0.82 8.48 13.02
N ARG A 175 2.02 8.04 13.41
CA ARG A 175 2.53 6.73 12.97
C ARG A 175 1.65 5.55 13.40
N ALA A 176 0.84 5.72 14.44
CA ALA A 176 -0.09 4.72 14.95
C ALA A 176 -1.48 4.76 14.26
N ARG A 177 -1.79 5.76 13.42
CA ARG A 177 -3.06 5.82 12.66
C ARG A 177 -2.79 5.62 11.18
N ILE A 178 -2.90 4.36 10.75
CA ILE A 178 -3.13 3.89 9.37
C ILE A 178 -2.17 4.53 8.34
N ILE A 179 -0.95 3.99 8.24
CA ILE A 179 -0.04 4.37 7.15
C ILE A 179 -0.35 3.48 5.95
N ALA A 180 -1.03 4.04 4.94
CA ALA A 180 -1.03 3.54 3.57
C ALA A 180 -0.39 4.60 2.67
N LYS A 181 0.81 4.32 2.13
CA LYS A 181 1.50 5.24 1.21
C LYS A 181 1.84 4.56 -0.09
N ILE A 182 1.97 5.33 -1.17
CA ILE A 182 2.53 4.83 -2.42
C ILE A 182 3.93 4.28 -2.12
N ALA A 183 4.13 3.02 -2.48
CA ALA A 183 5.36 2.29 -2.21
C ALA A 183 6.42 2.58 -3.26
N THR A 184 7.66 2.69 -2.81
CA THR A 184 8.87 2.62 -3.64
C THR A 184 9.58 1.28 -3.46
N ALA A 185 10.61 1.02 -4.27
CA ALA A 185 11.42 -0.19 -4.11
C ALA A 185 12.10 -0.25 -2.72
N ASP A 186 12.58 0.91 -2.24
CA ASP A 186 13.21 1.05 -0.92
C ASP A 186 12.23 0.77 0.22
N ASP A 187 10.97 1.18 0.06
CA ASP A 187 9.92 0.89 1.04
C ASP A 187 9.65 -0.61 1.18
N ALA A 188 9.71 -1.33 0.06
CA ALA A 188 9.54 -2.79 0.03
C ALA A 188 10.82 -3.57 0.40
N GLY A 189 11.98 -2.91 0.45
CA GLY A 189 13.27 -3.58 0.62
C GLY A 189 13.65 -4.43 -0.59
N MET A 190 13.29 -3.97 -1.79
CA MET A 190 13.48 -4.69 -3.06
C MET A 190 14.42 -3.94 -3.99
N ALA A 191 15.11 -4.67 -4.87
CA ALA A 191 15.80 -4.06 -6.00
C ALA A 191 14.77 -3.38 -6.92
N ALA A 192 15.10 -2.22 -7.48
CA ALA A 192 14.16 -1.45 -8.30
C ALA A 192 13.65 -2.25 -9.51
N THR A 193 14.53 -3.02 -10.15
CA THR A 193 14.18 -3.90 -11.28
C THR A 193 13.21 -5.00 -10.88
N HIS A 194 13.39 -5.58 -9.68
CA HIS A 194 12.50 -6.62 -9.15
C HIS A 194 11.15 -6.05 -8.75
N PHE A 195 11.13 -4.88 -8.11
CA PHE A 195 9.88 -4.19 -7.76
C PHE A 195 9.02 -3.93 -9.01
N GLN A 196 9.63 -3.47 -10.09
CA GLN A 196 8.95 -3.27 -11.37
C GLN A 196 8.50 -4.59 -12.01
N ALA A 197 9.30 -5.65 -11.92
CA ALA A 197 8.92 -6.98 -12.39
C ALA A 197 7.67 -7.51 -11.67
N ILE A 198 7.64 -7.40 -10.34
CA ILE A 198 6.50 -7.79 -9.50
C ILE A 198 5.26 -6.96 -9.87
N LEU A 199 5.40 -5.65 -10.05
CA LEU A 199 4.31 -4.78 -10.46
C LEU A 199 3.72 -5.21 -11.81
N ARG A 200 4.55 -5.53 -12.80
CA ARG A 200 4.10 -6.05 -14.11
C ARG A 200 3.35 -7.37 -13.99
N VAL A 201 3.79 -8.26 -13.09
CA VAL A 201 3.08 -9.52 -12.82
C VAL A 201 1.70 -9.24 -12.22
N ALA A 202 1.58 -8.30 -11.27
CA ALA A 202 0.30 -7.88 -10.70
C ALA A 202 -0.65 -7.29 -11.76
N MET A 203 -0.10 -6.50 -12.68
CA MET A 203 -0.81 -5.84 -13.79
C MET A 203 -1.16 -6.75 -14.97
N ASN A 204 -0.77 -8.03 -14.96
CA ASN A 204 -0.98 -8.90 -16.10
C ASN A 204 -2.49 -9.02 -16.42
N PRO A 205 -2.97 -8.51 -17.58
CA PRO A 205 -4.40 -8.46 -17.86
C PRO A 205 -5.02 -9.85 -18.05
N LYS A 206 -4.21 -10.87 -18.37
CA LYS A 206 -4.69 -12.26 -18.51
C LYS A 206 -4.90 -12.94 -17.15
N GLN A 207 -4.15 -12.51 -16.14
CA GLN A 207 -4.19 -13.10 -14.80
C GLN A 207 -3.90 -12.02 -13.73
N PRO A 208 -4.79 -11.01 -13.61
CA PRO A 208 -4.54 -9.87 -12.74
C PRO A 208 -4.61 -10.35 -11.28
N ARG A 209 -3.74 -9.80 -10.44
CA ARG A 209 -3.60 -10.24 -9.05
C ARG A 209 -3.15 -9.09 -8.17
N ILE A 210 -3.60 -9.11 -6.93
CA ILE A 210 -3.02 -8.29 -5.86
C ILE A 210 -2.02 -9.18 -5.15
N VAL A 211 -0.76 -8.76 -5.04
CA VAL A 211 0.29 -9.53 -4.34
C VAL A 211 0.88 -8.71 -3.22
N LEU A 212 1.03 -9.32 -2.04
CA LEU A 212 1.53 -8.66 -0.85
C LEU A 212 2.84 -9.29 -0.42
N PHE A 213 3.82 -8.45 -0.10
CA PHE A 213 5.13 -8.88 0.40
C PHE A 213 5.43 -8.20 1.72
N ARG A 214 6.01 -8.95 2.65
CA ARG A 214 6.62 -8.33 3.82
C ARG A 214 7.87 -7.58 3.41
N LYS A 215 8.18 -6.49 4.11
CA LYS A 215 9.40 -5.72 3.85
C LYS A 215 10.64 -6.57 4.08
N THR A 216 11.44 -6.77 3.05
CA THR A 216 12.75 -7.42 3.16
C THR A 216 13.75 -6.46 3.82
N ASN A 217 14.76 -6.98 4.52
CA ASN A 217 15.81 -6.14 5.09
C ASN A 217 16.50 -5.32 3.98
N PRO A 218 16.42 -3.96 4.00
CA PRO A 218 17.01 -3.10 2.97
C PRO A 218 18.51 -3.31 2.76
N GLN A 219 19.25 -3.72 3.80
CA GLN A 219 20.68 -4.02 3.69
C GLN A 219 20.97 -5.24 2.80
N SER A 220 19.97 -6.09 2.54
CA SER A 220 20.08 -7.22 1.62
C SER A 220 20.07 -6.79 0.16
N VAL A 221 19.46 -5.64 -0.18
CA VAL A 221 19.19 -5.22 -1.57
C VAL A 221 20.47 -5.17 -2.40
N LYS A 222 21.55 -4.59 -1.85
CA LYS A 222 22.86 -4.50 -2.52
C LYS A 222 23.44 -5.86 -2.91
N TYR A 223 23.13 -6.93 -2.17
CA TYR A 223 23.58 -8.29 -2.50
C TYR A 223 22.60 -9.00 -3.42
N ILE A 224 21.31 -8.74 -3.27
CA ILE A 224 20.28 -9.22 -4.18
C ILE A 224 20.57 -8.75 -5.62
N GLU A 225 20.92 -7.48 -5.80
CA GLU A 225 21.31 -6.90 -7.09
C GLU A 225 22.59 -7.54 -7.67
N ARG A 226 23.46 -8.06 -6.80
CA ARG A 226 24.69 -8.78 -7.16
C ARG A 226 24.46 -10.29 -7.35
N GLY A 227 23.21 -10.74 -7.32
CA GLY A 227 22.83 -12.14 -7.57
C GLY A 227 23.16 -13.10 -6.43
N PHE A 228 23.26 -12.63 -5.18
CA PHE A 228 23.49 -13.50 -4.03
C PHE A 228 22.26 -14.37 -3.74
N PRO A 229 22.41 -15.64 -3.36
CA PRO A 229 21.31 -16.59 -3.21
C PRO A 229 20.31 -16.15 -2.11
N PRO A 230 19.00 -16.37 -2.30
CA PRO A 230 18.01 -16.12 -1.25
C PRO A 230 18.12 -17.14 -0.12
N LYS A 231 17.66 -16.75 1.06
CA LYS A 231 17.42 -17.69 2.14
C LYS A 231 16.29 -18.67 1.77
N PRO A 232 16.53 -19.99 1.79
CA PRO A 232 15.51 -20.99 1.47
C PRO A 232 14.72 -21.42 2.72
N LYS A 233 13.62 -22.16 2.52
CA LYS A 233 12.64 -22.51 3.57
C LYS A 233 13.24 -23.31 4.73
N GLU A 234 14.24 -24.14 4.45
CA GLU A 234 14.93 -24.98 5.44
C GLU A 234 15.82 -24.18 6.40
N ILE A 235 16.29 -23.00 6.00
CA ILE A 235 17.10 -22.13 6.87
C ILE A 235 16.20 -21.22 7.69
N LYS A 236 16.12 -21.51 9.00
CA LYS A 236 15.31 -20.73 9.96
C LYS A 236 16.01 -19.48 10.50
N THR A 237 17.33 -19.41 10.31
CA THR A 237 18.18 -18.28 10.70
C THR A 237 17.74 -16.97 10.05
N LYS A 238 17.84 -15.88 10.81
CA LYS A 238 17.40 -14.56 10.36
C LYS A 238 18.55 -13.82 9.68
N THR A 239 18.16 -12.83 8.88
CA THR A 239 19.10 -11.86 8.32
C THR A 239 19.52 -10.90 9.43
N ASN A 240 20.82 -10.69 9.61
CA ASN A 240 21.34 -9.67 10.49
C ASN A 240 20.89 -8.28 9.98
N ALA A 241 20.42 -7.43 10.90
CA ALA A 241 19.81 -6.14 10.57
C ALA A 241 20.79 -5.20 9.85
N ASP A 242 22.05 -5.18 10.26
CA ASP A 242 23.07 -4.23 9.80
C ASP A 242 23.76 -4.72 8.52
N SER A 243 24.08 -6.02 8.46
CA SER A 243 24.80 -6.56 7.32
C SER A 243 23.87 -6.88 6.16
N GLY A 244 22.62 -7.30 6.39
CA GLY A 244 21.72 -7.80 5.34
C GLY A 244 22.03 -9.23 4.89
N ILE A 245 22.89 -9.95 5.63
CA ILE A 245 23.27 -11.34 5.39
C ILE A 245 22.64 -12.24 6.46
N VAL A 246 22.27 -13.47 6.08
CA VAL A 246 21.80 -14.48 7.05
C VAL A 246 22.97 -14.90 7.93
N THR A 247 22.83 -14.69 9.24
CA THR A 247 23.90 -14.90 10.22
C THR A 247 23.34 -15.64 11.42
N ALA A 248 23.98 -16.74 11.81
CA ALA A 248 23.66 -17.46 13.04
C ALA A 248 24.14 -16.65 14.26
N ASP A 249 23.25 -16.46 15.23
CA ASP A 249 23.53 -15.61 16.41
C ASP A 249 24.43 -16.32 17.44
N ASP A 250 24.39 -17.66 17.46
CA ASP A 250 25.17 -18.48 18.39
C ASP A 250 25.68 -19.79 17.76
N LEU A 251 26.50 -20.52 18.53
CA LEU A 251 27.10 -21.79 18.10
C LEU A 251 26.06 -22.90 17.89
N GLY A 252 24.99 -22.91 18.68
CA GLY A 252 23.93 -23.90 18.57
C GLY A 252 23.14 -23.72 17.28
N GLU A 253 22.81 -22.48 16.92
CA GLU A 253 22.20 -22.15 15.64
C GLU A 253 23.16 -22.45 14.47
N ALA A 254 24.43 -22.06 14.57
CA ALA A 254 25.42 -22.37 13.55
C ALA A 254 25.55 -23.88 13.32
N THR A 255 25.50 -24.69 14.39
CA THR A 255 25.52 -26.15 14.28
C THR A 255 24.29 -26.68 13.54
N LYS A 256 23.09 -26.18 13.84
CA LYS A 256 21.86 -26.57 13.13
C LYS A 256 21.93 -26.23 11.64
N VAL A 257 22.44 -25.04 11.29
CA VAL A 257 22.66 -24.65 9.89
C VAL A 257 23.65 -25.58 9.20
N ARG A 258 24.77 -25.88 9.87
CA ARG A 258 25.79 -26.79 9.36
C ARG A 258 25.29 -28.20 9.08
N GLU A 259 24.31 -28.69 9.84
CA GLU A 259 23.67 -29.99 9.61
C GLU A 259 22.53 -29.95 8.58
N THR A 260 22.07 -28.76 8.20
CA THR A 260 20.96 -28.61 7.25
C THR A 260 21.44 -28.89 5.84
N VAL A 261 20.76 -29.81 5.14
CA VAL A 261 21.01 -30.15 3.74
C VAL A 261 20.21 -29.23 2.83
N ALA A 262 20.89 -28.58 1.88
CA ALA A 262 20.25 -27.75 0.86
C ALA A 262 19.39 -28.61 -0.08
N ALA A 263 18.10 -28.26 -0.17
CA ALA A 263 17.11 -29.07 -0.84
C ALA A 263 17.49 -29.44 -2.29
N GLY A 264 17.43 -30.73 -2.62
CA GLY A 264 17.72 -31.24 -3.97
C GLY A 264 19.20 -31.30 -4.35
N THR A 265 20.13 -30.94 -3.46
CA THR A 265 21.57 -30.92 -3.76
C THR A 265 22.36 -32.03 -3.06
N GLY A 266 21.87 -32.52 -1.92
CA GLY A 266 22.60 -33.43 -1.04
C GLY A 266 23.78 -32.79 -0.29
N LYS A 267 23.99 -31.47 -0.42
CA LYS A 267 25.09 -30.74 0.24
C LYS A 267 24.59 -29.96 1.45
N LYS A 268 25.42 -29.87 2.49
CA LYS A 268 25.12 -29.08 3.70
C LYS A 268 25.56 -27.63 3.58
N TYR A 269 24.83 -26.72 4.23
CA TYR A 269 25.24 -25.31 4.31
C TYR A 269 26.50 -25.13 5.17
N TYR A 270 27.27 -24.09 4.87
CA TYR A 270 28.44 -23.73 5.67
C TYR A 270 28.11 -22.54 6.56
N THR A 271 28.83 -22.39 7.67
CA THR A 271 28.85 -21.12 8.40
C THR A 271 30.27 -20.61 8.59
N VAL A 272 30.44 -19.30 8.45
CA VAL A 272 31.75 -18.63 8.57
C VAL A 272 32.32 -18.85 9.97
N ASP A 273 33.56 -19.31 10.03
CA ASP A 273 34.27 -19.60 11.27
C ASP A 273 34.78 -18.32 11.95
N ARG A 274 35.22 -18.46 13.21
CA ARG A 274 35.74 -17.33 14.00
C ARG A 274 36.95 -16.62 13.38
N ASN A 275 37.69 -17.30 12.51
CA ASN A 275 38.84 -16.73 11.81
C ASN A 275 38.45 -15.76 10.68
N ARG A 276 37.16 -15.70 10.30
CA ARG A 276 36.61 -14.89 9.20
C ARG A 276 37.31 -15.09 7.85
N ARG A 277 37.91 -16.27 7.66
CA ARG A 277 38.63 -16.67 6.43
C ARG A 277 38.13 -17.98 5.88
N THR A 278 37.53 -18.84 6.72
CA THR A 278 36.96 -20.10 6.30
C THR A 278 35.49 -20.18 6.69
N ALA A 279 34.72 -20.96 5.95
CA ALA A 279 33.42 -21.45 6.38
C ALA A 279 33.42 -22.97 6.38
N THR A 280 32.80 -23.56 7.40
CA THR A 280 32.80 -25.02 7.63
C THR A 280 31.35 -25.53 7.70
N ASN A 281 31.07 -26.71 7.12
CA ASN A 281 29.77 -27.39 7.22
C ASN A 281 29.78 -28.53 8.26
N GLY A 282 28.66 -29.25 8.41
CA GLY A 282 28.52 -30.34 9.38
C GLY A 282 29.38 -31.57 9.07
N ASP A 283 29.84 -31.71 7.82
CA ASP A 283 30.71 -32.83 7.40
C ASP A 283 32.21 -32.50 7.58
N GLY A 284 32.53 -31.30 8.08
CA GLY A 284 33.89 -30.82 8.27
C GLY A 284 34.55 -30.31 6.98
N GLU A 285 33.81 -30.20 5.88
CA GLU A 285 34.30 -29.58 4.66
C GLU A 285 34.44 -28.07 4.84
N THR A 286 35.42 -27.47 4.16
CA THR A 286 35.73 -26.05 4.29
C THR A 286 35.74 -25.32 2.94
N ILE A 287 35.39 -24.03 2.99
CA ILE A 287 35.50 -23.09 1.87
C ILE A 287 36.44 -21.96 2.31
N ASP A 288 37.42 -21.62 1.46
CA ASP A 288 38.25 -20.42 1.62
C ASP A 288 37.48 -19.16 1.16
N LEU A 289 37.43 -18.16 2.03
CA LEU A 289 36.76 -16.88 1.83
C LEU A 289 37.73 -15.71 1.72
N SER A 290 39.04 -15.97 1.59
CA SER A 290 40.07 -14.95 1.45
C SER A 290 39.83 -13.98 0.27
N GLY A 291 39.18 -14.45 -0.80
CA GLY A 291 38.79 -13.67 -1.97
C GLY A 291 37.34 -13.19 -1.98
N ALA A 292 36.63 -13.22 -0.85
CA ALA A 292 35.24 -12.82 -0.77
C ALA A 292 35.04 -11.33 -1.15
N ASP A 293 33.99 -11.05 -1.93
CA ASP A 293 33.61 -9.71 -2.36
C ASP A 293 32.54 -9.08 -1.45
N TRP A 294 32.38 -9.59 -0.23
CA TRP A 294 31.50 -9.08 0.82
C TRP A 294 32.24 -9.02 2.17
N PRO A 295 31.75 -8.23 3.15
CA PRO A 295 32.30 -8.23 4.50
C PRO A 295 32.08 -9.58 5.18
N VAL A 296 33.15 -10.36 5.36
CA VAL A 296 33.10 -11.69 5.99
C VAL A 296 33.01 -11.55 7.51
N GLU A 297 31.94 -12.09 8.09
CA GLU A 297 31.70 -12.08 9.53
C GLU A 297 31.36 -13.48 10.04
N THR A 298 31.79 -13.77 11.27
CA THR A 298 31.53 -15.05 11.94
C THR A 298 30.03 -15.36 11.95
N GLY A 299 29.67 -16.62 11.66
CA GLY A 299 28.29 -17.09 11.71
C GLY A 299 27.47 -16.85 10.45
N GLN A 300 27.97 -16.08 9.46
CA GLN A 300 27.29 -15.91 8.17
C GLN A 300 27.06 -17.26 7.50
N VAL A 301 25.88 -17.47 6.94
CA VAL A 301 25.48 -18.74 6.30
C VAL A 301 25.82 -18.69 4.82
N ILE A 302 26.59 -19.66 4.34
CA ILE A 302 27.06 -19.74 2.95
C ILE A 302 26.33 -20.87 2.23
N ASP A 303 25.81 -20.55 1.04
CA ASP A 303 25.18 -21.50 0.13
C ASP A 303 26.23 -22.49 -0.43
N PRO A 304 25.98 -23.80 -0.38
CA PRO A 304 26.95 -24.81 -0.79
C PRO A 304 27.20 -24.88 -2.30
N ILE A 305 26.33 -24.28 -3.12
CA ILE A 305 26.44 -24.31 -4.58
C ILE A 305 27.06 -23.02 -5.09
N ALA A 306 26.48 -21.89 -4.75
CA ALA A 306 26.93 -20.57 -5.15
C ALA A 306 28.21 -20.13 -4.43
N LYS A 307 28.55 -20.75 -3.29
CA LYS A 307 29.66 -20.35 -2.41
C LYS A 307 29.61 -18.87 -2.03
N LYS A 308 28.39 -18.36 -1.87
CA LYS A 308 28.06 -16.98 -1.49
C LYS A 308 27.15 -17.00 -0.27
N PRO A 309 27.14 -15.95 0.55
CA PRO A 309 26.25 -15.87 1.69
C PRO A 309 24.79 -15.82 1.24
N LEU A 310 23.92 -16.46 2.02
CA LEU A 310 22.48 -16.33 1.89
C LEU A 310 22.06 -14.92 2.31
N VAL A 311 21.15 -14.33 1.55
CA VAL A 311 20.58 -13.00 1.85
C VAL A 311 19.06 -13.05 1.89
N GLY A 312 18.42 -11.93 2.24
CA GLY A 312 16.97 -11.85 2.30
C GLY A 312 16.28 -12.37 1.03
N ASP A 313 15.22 -13.15 1.25
CA ASP A 313 14.24 -13.54 0.24
C ASP A 313 13.09 -12.53 0.20
N TYR A 314 12.19 -12.68 -0.77
CA TYR A 314 10.93 -11.93 -0.81
C TYR A 314 9.82 -12.78 -0.20
N ASP A 315 9.51 -12.51 1.06
CA ASP A 315 8.51 -13.25 1.84
C ASP A 315 7.11 -12.84 1.37
N LEU A 316 6.52 -13.69 0.53
CA LEU A 316 5.18 -13.51 -0.01
C LEU A 316 4.17 -13.64 1.13
N PHE A 317 3.51 -12.53 1.45
CA PHE A 317 2.53 -12.49 2.51
C PHE A 317 1.20 -13.09 2.02
N ASP A 318 0.67 -12.59 0.90
CA ASP A 318 -0.65 -12.97 0.40
C ASP A 318 -0.80 -12.71 -1.10
N VAL A 319 -1.81 -13.35 -1.71
CA VAL A 319 -2.16 -13.18 -3.12
C VAL A 319 -3.70 -13.15 -3.21
N PHE A 320 -4.27 -12.21 -3.98
CA PHE A 320 -5.73 -12.07 -4.15
C PHE A 320 -6.17 -11.93 -5.61
N ASP A 321 -7.36 -12.44 -5.95
CA ASP A 321 -8.06 -12.05 -7.18
C ASP A 321 -8.60 -10.62 -6.99
N PRO A 322 -8.29 -9.67 -7.89
CA PRO A 322 -8.74 -8.29 -7.78
C PRO A 322 -10.26 -8.11 -7.74
N LYS A 323 -11.03 -9.11 -8.19
CA LYS A 323 -12.51 -9.11 -8.08
C LYS A 323 -13.00 -8.96 -6.65
N VAL A 324 -12.18 -9.30 -5.64
CA VAL A 324 -12.52 -9.04 -4.23
C VAL A 324 -12.71 -7.55 -3.92
N LEU A 325 -12.04 -6.66 -4.67
CA LEU A 325 -12.21 -5.19 -4.53
C LEU A 325 -13.54 -4.69 -5.08
N ALA A 326 -14.14 -5.41 -6.03
CA ALA A 326 -15.41 -5.05 -6.65
C ALA A 326 -16.64 -5.49 -5.83
N GLY A 327 -16.44 -6.04 -4.63
CA GLY A 327 -17.52 -6.59 -3.80
C GLY A 327 -18.15 -7.88 -4.34
N THR A 328 -17.79 -8.30 -5.55
CA THR A 328 -18.13 -9.61 -6.11
C THR A 328 -17.26 -10.67 -5.45
N LYS A 329 -17.77 -11.32 -4.41
CA LYS A 329 -17.14 -12.50 -3.80
C LYS A 329 -17.02 -13.58 -4.87
N PRO A 330 -15.81 -13.96 -5.34
CA PRO A 330 -15.68 -15.09 -6.23
C PRO A 330 -16.17 -16.35 -5.50
N PRO A 331 -16.85 -17.28 -6.18
CA PRO A 331 -17.45 -18.45 -5.53
C PRO A 331 -16.45 -19.37 -4.79
N ASN A 332 -15.13 -19.20 -4.99
CA ASN A 332 -14.09 -20.07 -4.43
C ASN A 332 -12.92 -19.31 -3.76
N GLN A 333 -13.09 -18.04 -3.35
CA GLN A 333 -12.02 -17.25 -2.69
C GLN A 333 -12.49 -16.51 -1.41
N GLY A 334 -13.67 -16.83 -0.90
CA GLY A 334 -14.10 -16.31 0.39
C GLY A 334 -13.30 -16.95 1.50
N ASN A 335 -12.45 -16.17 2.19
CA ASN A 335 -11.96 -16.26 3.59
C ASN A 335 -11.62 -17.61 4.25
N LEU A 336 -11.79 -18.75 3.59
CA LEU A 336 -11.61 -20.07 4.13
C LEU A 336 -10.28 -20.60 3.63
N VAL A 337 -9.24 -20.24 4.37
CA VAL A 337 -8.03 -21.04 4.40
C VAL A 337 -8.29 -22.15 5.41
N LEU A 338 -8.87 -23.26 4.97
CA LEU A 338 -8.85 -24.52 5.74
C LEU A 338 -7.45 -25.10 5.60
N ALA A 339 -6.54 -24.60 6.39
CA ALA A 339 -5.19 -25.11 6.49
C ALA A 339 -5.14 -26.15 7.62
N SER A 340 -5.86 -27.26 7.46
CA SER A 340 -5.63 -28.43 8.29
C SER A 340 -5.30 -29.66 7.45
N SER A 341 -4.26 -30.38 7.84
CA SER A 341 -3.94 -31.71 7.35
C SER A 341 -4.00 -32.65 8.54
N ASP A 342 -4.77 -33.74 8.43
CA ASP A 342 -4.91 -34.74 9.50
C ASP A 342 -5.33 -34.14 10.85
N GLY A 343 -6.21 -33.13 10.81
CA GLY A 343 -6.72 -32.45 12.00
C GLY A 343 -5.75 -31.48 12.68
N LYS A 344 -4.58 -31.21 12.08
CA LYS A 344 -3.60 -30.23 12.59
C LYS A 344 -3.51 -29.03 11.67
N PHE A 345 -3.34 -27.84 12.24
CA PHE A 345 -3.04 -26.64 11.47
C PHE A 345 -1.73 -26.82 10.68
N VAL A 346 -1.72 -26.38 9.43
CA VAL A 346 -0.49 -26.32 8.61
C VAL A 346 0.01 -24.88 8.55
N ASP A 347 1.33 -24.71 8.63
CA ASP A 347 1.98 -23.38 8.64
C ASP A 347 2.03 -22.73 7.24
N ASP A 348 1.81 -23.51 6.17
CA ASP A 348 1.87 -23.06 4.78
C ASP A 348 0.46 -23.06 4.17
N PHE A 349 -0.05 -21.87 3.83
CA PHE A 349 -1.40 -21.69 3.25
C PHE A 349 -1.39 -21.71 1.72
N THR A 350 -0.28 -22.16 1.12
CA THR A 350 -0.12 -22.18 -0.33
C THR A 350 -1.07 -23.15 -1.00
N ASN A 351 -1.69 -22.69 -2.08
CA ASN A 351 -2.52 -23.48 -2.97
C ASN A 351 -1.98 -23.40 -4.41
N PRO A 352 -2.51 -24.18 -5.36
CA PRO A 352 -2.02 -24.16 -6.75
C PRO A 352 -2.06 -22.79 -7.43
N TRP A 353 -2.95 -21.88 -7.01
CA TRP A 353 -3.01 -20.53 -7.55
C TRP A 353 -1.90 -19.63 -6.96
N VAL A 354 -1.59 -19.77 -5.67
CA VAL A 354 -0.41 -19.13 -5.06
C VAL A 354 0.89 -19.65 -5.68
N ASN A 355 1.01 -20.96 -5.91
CA ASN A 355 2.20 -21.54 -6.57
C ASN A 355 2.42 -20.94 -7.97
N ARG A 356 1.36 -20.84 -8.78
CA ARG A 356 1.44 -20.15 -10.08
C ARG A 356 1.90 -18.70 -9.93
N ALA A 357 1.47 -18.01 -8.87
CA ALA A 357 1.96 -16.66 -8.61
C ALA A 357 3.44 -16.61 -8.27
N ILE A 358 3.91 -17.50 -7.41
CA ILE A 358 5.33 -17.63 -7.08
C ILE A 358 6.15 -17.91 -8.35
N ASP A 359 5.68 -18.80 -9.23
CA ASP A 359 6.34 -19.14 -10.48
C ASP A 359 6.41 -17.93 -11.44
N ASP A 360 5.29 -17.25 -11.67
CA ASP A 360 5.24 -16.03 -12.51
C ASP A 360 6.15 -14.92 -11.97
N LEU A 361 6.15 -14.73 -10.65
CA LEU A 361 6.98 -13.73 -9.96
C LEU A 361 8.47 -14.05 -10.12
N ASN A 362 8.88 -15.28 -9.83
CA ASN A 362 10.28 -15.71 -9.96
C ASN A 362 10.75 -15.68 -11.43
N ALA A 363 9.87 -16.04 -12.38
CA ALA A 363 10.15 -15.93 -13.80
C ALA A 363 10.37 -14.47 -14.24
N ALA A 364 9.52 -13.55 -13.79
CA ALA A 364 9.65 -12.12 -14.11
C ALA A 364 10.87 -11.46 -13.45
N ILE A 365 11.24 -11.89 -12.24
CA ILE A 365 12.44 -11.45 -11.53
C ILE A 365 13.71 -11.99 -12.21
N GLY A 366 13.63 -13.15 -12.86
CA GLY A 366 14.79 -13.83 -13.47
C GLY A 366 15.64 -14.61 -12.47
N SER A 367 15.18 -14.75 -11.22
CA SER A 367 15.80 -15.60 -10.20
C SER A 367 14.74 -16.12 -9.22
N ARG A 368 14.99 -17.29 -8.62
CA ARG A 368 14.18 -17.74 -7.48
C ARG A 368 14.49 -16.81 -6.31
N ARG A 369 13.52 -15.99 -5.90
CA ARG A 369 13.62 -15.04 -4.78
C ARG A 369 12.40 -15.08 -3.88
N VAL A 370 11.24 -15.39 -4.45
CA VAL A 370 10.04 -15.73 -3.70
C VAL A 370 10.15 -17.20 -3.32
N MET A 371 10.69 -17.45 -2.13
CA MET A 371 11.00 -18.80 -1.64
C MET A 371 9.89 -19.38 -0.77
N HIS A 372 9.07 -18.52 -0.18
CA HIS A 372 8.03 -18.89 0.75
C HIS A 372 6.64 -18.85 0.12
N GLY A 373 5.79 -19.72 0.67
CA GLY A 373 4.36 -19.71 0.43
C GLY A 373 3.67 -18.56 1.15
N THR A 374 2.40 -18.35 0.88
CA THR A 374 1.63 -17.34 1.63
C THR A 374 1.45 -17.79 3.08
N HIS A 375 1.82 -16.92 4.01
CA HIS A 375 1.49 -17.07 5.44
C HIS A 375 0.33 -16.15 5.86
N GLY A 376 -0.28 -15.42 4.92
CA GLY A 376 -1.35 -14.46 5.14
C GLY A 376 -2.68 -15.13 5.48
N ALA A 377 -3.07 -15.03 6.74
CA ALA A 377 -4.44 -15.17 7.22
C ALA A 377 -4.85 -13.86 7.92
N PHE A 378 -6.14 -13.64 8.14
CA PHE A 378 -6.56 -12.44 8.88
C PHE A 378 -5.90 -12.37 10.28
N ASP A 379 -5.81 -13.51 10.96
CA ASP A 379 -5.19 -13.62 12.28
C ASP A 379 -3.66 -13.51 12.22
N SER A 380 -3.05 -13.81 11.06
CA SER A 380 -1.60 -13.71 10.92
C SER A 380 -1.11 -12.26 10.93
N ILE A 381 -2.02 -11.29 10.70
CA ILE A 381 -1.74 -9.86 10.88
C ILE A 381 -1.29 -9.59 12.32
N ASP A 382 -1.79 -10.35 13.30
CA ASP A 382 -1.39 -10.16 14.69
C ASP A 382 0.04 -10.58 15.00
N ASN A 383 0.62 -11.44 14.16
CA ASN A 383 2.01 -11.88 14.26
C ASN A 383 3.00 -10.89 13.65
N LEU A 384 2.52 -9.85 12.93
CA LEU A 384 3.39 -8.79 12.43
C LEU A 384 3.87 -7.92 13.60
N LYS A 385 5.15 -7.54 13.55
CA LYS A 385 5.68 -6.56 14.50
C LYS A 385 5.00 -5.19 14.27
N ALA A 386 4.95 -4.36 15.32
CA ALA A 386 4.30 -3.05 15.24
C ALA A 386 4.92 -2.11 14.18
N ASP A 387 6.22 -2.26 13.90
CA ASP A 387 6.98 -1.50 12.91
C ASP A 387 7.11 -2.22 11.56
N GLU A 388 6.51 -3.40 11.43
CA GLU A 388 6.58 -4.19 10.21
C GLU A 388 5.63 -3.66 9.15
N MET A 389 6.14 -3.53 7.93
CA MET A 389 5.40 -3.01 6.79
C MET A 389 5.19 -4.11 5.75
N VAL A 390 4.02 -4.11 5.12
CA VAL A 390 3.65 -4.99 4.02
C VAL A 390 3.38 -4.15 2.78
N THR A 391 4.00 -4.49 1.66
CA THR A 391 3.77 -3.80 0.38
C THR A 391 2.86 -4.62 -0.51
N ALA A 392 1.71 -4.06 -0.85
CA ALA A 392 0.75 -4.59 -1.80
C ALA A 392 0.99 -4.01 -3.20
N PHE A 393 0.99 -4.87 -4.22
CA PHE A 393 1.06 -4.49 -5.63
C PHE A 393 -0.29 -4.78 -6.27
N PHE A 394 -0.84 -3.81 -6.99
CA PHE A 394 -2.19 -3.84 -7.55
C PHE A 394 -2.17 -3.93 -9.08
N PRO A 395 -3.23 -4.49 -9.70
CA PRO A 395 -3.32 -4.60 -11.16
C PRO A 395 -3.42 -3.28 -11.91
N ASP A 396 -3.75 -2.18 -11.22
CA ASP A 396 -3.83 -0.84 -11.80
C ASP A 396 -2.48 -0.12 -11.85
N GLY A 397 -1.39 -0.83 -11.53
CA GLY A 397 -0.03 -0.29 -11.54
C GLY A 397 0.34 0.47 -10.28
N ARG A 398 -0.50 0.46 -9.24
CA ARG A 398 -0.13 1.00 -7.92
C ARG A 398 0.59 -0.04 -7.07
N ALA A 399 1.47 0.45 -6.22
CA ALA A 399 1.99 -0.29 -5.08
C ALA A 399 1.77 0.55 -3.81
N VAL A 400 1.36 -0.09 -2.72
CA VAL A 400 1.01 0.58 -1.46
C VAL A 400 1.66 -0.16 -0.31
N THR A 401 2.42 0.56 0.52
CA THR A 401 3.00 0.02 1.74
C THR A 401 2.05 0.33 2.91
N MET A 402 1.72 -0.70 3.68
CA MET A 402 0.76 -0.70 4.78
C MET A 402 1.45 -1.15 6.07
N ASN A 403 1.16 -0.46 7.17
CA ASN A 403 1.46 -0.97 8.52
C ASN A 403 0.40 -2.01 8.95
N LYS A 404 0.56 -2.58 10.14
CA LYS A 404 -0.34 -3.60 10.69
C LYS A 404 -1.81 -3.17 10.68
N GLU A 405 -2.11 -1.93 11.09
CA GLU A 405 -3.48 -1.41 11.18
C GLU A 405 -4.08 -1.18 9.79
N ALA A 406 -3.34 -0.55 8.87
CA ALA A 406 -3.80 -0.33 7.49
C ALA A 406 -4.02 -1.66 6.74
N LEU A 407 -3.18 -2.66 7.00
CA LEU A 407 -3.34 -3.99 6.44
C LEU A 407 -4.61 -4.67 6.96
N ARG A 408 -4.92 -4.52 8.27
CA ARG A 408 -6.16 -5.04 8.86
C ARG A 408 -7.40 -4.41 8.22
N GLU A 409 -7.40 -3.09 8.05
CA GLU A 409 -8.50 -2.39 7.38
C GLU A 409 -8.64 -2.80 5.91
N PHE A 410 -7.52 -2.95 5.20
CA PHE A 410 -7.51 -3.48 3.84
C PHE A 410 -8.17 -4.86 3.79
N TYR A 411 -7.81 -5.77 4.71
CA TYR A 411 -8.39 -7.11 4.79
C TYR A 411 -9.90 -7.04 5.09
N GLN A 412 -10.31 -6.24 6.07
CA GLN A 412 -11.73 -6.04 6.38
C GLN A 412 -12.53 -5.50 5.19
N ARG A 413 -11.95 -4.56 4.43
CA ARG A 413 -12.59 -3.96 3.25
C ARG A 413 -12.80 -4.96 2.11
N ILE A 414 -11.86 -5.88 1.91
CA ILE A 414 -12.04 -7.00 0.97
C ILE A 414 -12.87 -8.14 1.57
N GLY A 415 -13.45 -7.90 2.74
CA GLY A 415 -14.35 -8.81 3.42
C GLY A 415 -13.66 -9.95 4.17
N ARG A 416 -12.33 -9.92 4.36
CA ARG A 416 -11.58 -10.89 5.18
C ARG A 416 -11.73 -10.59 6.67
N SER A 417 -12.05 -11.63 7.43
CA SER A 417 -12.09 -11.62 8.89
C SER A 417 -11.75 -13.01 9.41
N THR A 418 -11.39 -13.11 10.70
CA THR A 418 -11.45 -14.37 11.44
C THR A 418 -12.88 -14.92 11.36
N LEU A 419 -13.01 -16.24 11.21
CA LEU A 419 -14.31 -16.88 11.28
C LEU A 419 -14.79 -16.85 12.74
N ASP A 420 -15.87 -16.13 13.02
CA ASP A 420 -16.54 -16.20 14.31
C ASP A 420 -17.38 -17.48 14.38
N LEU A 421 -16.78 -18.55 14.88
CA LEU A 421 -17.43 -19.86 15.00
C LEU A 421 -18.69 -19.82 15.86
N SER A 422 -18.84 -18.85 16.77
CA SER A 422 -20.03 -18.72 17.60
C SER A 422 -21.29 -18.38 16.79
N GLN A 423 -21.13 -17.85 15.57
CA GLN A 423 -22.24 -17.56 14.65
C GLN A 423 -22.75 -18.82 13.93
N PHE A 424 -21.97 -19.90 13.93
CA PHE A 424 -22.26 -21.14 13.21
C PHE A 424 -22.55 -22.33 14.13
N LEU A 425 -22.23 -22.21 15.42
CA LEU A 425 -22.57 -23.21 16.42
C LEU A 425 -23.98 -22.93 16.97
N PRO A 426 -24.83 -23.96 17.14
CA PRO A 426 -26.14 -23.77 17.75
C PRO A 426 -25.96 -23.24 19.18
N LYS A 427 -26.73 -22.22 19.53
CA LYS A 427 -26.79 -21.67 20.90
C LYS A 427 -27.42 -22.66 21.88
#